data_AF-A0AAV0E4M3-F1
#
_entry.id   AF-A0AAV0E4M3-F1
#
_cell.length_a   1.000
_cell.length_b   1.000
_cell.length_c   1.000
_cell.angle_alpha   90.00
_cell.angle_beta   90.00
_cell.angle_gamma   90.00
#
_symmetry.space_group_name_H-M   'P 1'
#
loop_
_entity.id
_entity.type
_entity.pdbx_description
1 polymer ?
#
loop_
_entity_poly.entity_id
_entity_poly.type
_entity_poly.pdbx_seq_one_letter_code
_entity_poly.pdbx_strand_id
1 'polypeptide(L)'
;MLLKDGIDLINDSEKVLSNLLCYPFNETLTSPEGKSLLDDGLHEVADSLLAAYSSGELFAALDEGQPGWQKWVKSFGKALERKGKSLFMPLRVLLTGKLHGPDMGSSIVLLYKAGNSGAVASHVGFISLDERFKVIREVDWESFSKDPPIHESAAGASIH
;
A
#
# COMPACT_ATOMS: atom_id res chain seq x y z
N MET A 1 -1.33 -30.35 -24.19
CA MET A 1 -0.53 -29.56 -23.24
C MET A 1 -0.85 -28.07 -23.29
N LEU A 2 -1.14 -27.50 -24.47
CA LEU A 2 -1.50 -26.07 -24.65
C LEU A 2 -2.66 -25.53 -23.78
N LEU A 3 -3.68 -26.34 -23.48
CA LEU A 3 -4.81 -25.90 -22.66
C LEU A 3 -4.46 -25.75 -21.16
N LYS A 4 -3.50 -26.52 -20.66
CA LYS A 4 -3.09 -26.47 -19.24
C LYS A 4 -2.32 -25.19 -18.96
N ASP A 5 -1.34 -24.89 -19.80
CA ASP A 5 -0.50 -23.69 -19.67
C ASP A 5 -1.32 -22.40 -19.82
N GLY A 6 -2.36 -22.41 -20.67
CA GLY A 6 -3.30 -21.29 -20.81
C GLY A 6 -4.18 -21.08 -19.58
N ILE A 7 -4.65 -22.16 -18.94
CA ILE A 7 -5.46 -22.07 -17.71
C ILE A 7 -4.61 -21.58 -16.53
N ASP A 8 -3.35 -22.05 -16.42
CA ASP A 8 -2.41 -21.61 -15.39
C ASP A 8 -2.12 -20.10 -15.52
N LEU A 9 -1.87 -19.60 -16.75
CA LEU A 9 -1.63 -18.18 -17.00
C LEU A 9 -2.85 -17.29 -16.67
N ILE A 10 -4.07 -17.76 -16.96
CA ILE A 10 -5.31 -17.03 -16.64
C ILE A 10 -5.49 -16.93 -15.12
N ASN A 11 -5.31 -18.04 -14.40
CA ASN A 11 -5.45 -18.08 -12.95
C ASN A 11 -4.40 -17.20 -12.26
N ASP A 12 -3.16 -17.20 -12.77
CA ASP A 12 -2.11 -16.32 -12.27
C ASP A 12 -2.44 -14.84 -12.51
N SER A 13 -3.04 -14.51 -13.66
CA SER A 13 -3.48 -13.15 -13.98
C SER A 13 -4.62 -12.69 -13.06
N GLU A 14 -5.59 -13.56 -12.77
CA GLU A 14 -6.68 -13.28 -11.82
C GLU A 14 -6.14 -13.05 -10.40
N LYS A 15 -5.19 -13.86 -9.95
CA LYS A 15 -4.54 -13.67 -8.65
C LYS A 15 -3.76 -12.36 -8.59
N VAL A 16 -2.99 -12.02 -9.63
CA VAL A 16 -2.25 -10.75 -9.69
C VAL A 16 -3.20 -9.57 -9.68
N LEU A 17 -4.29 -9.65 -10.44
CA LEU A 17 -5.30 -8.61 -10.50
C LEU A 17 -6.04 -8.47 -9.16
N SER A 18 -6.56 -9.56 -8.60
CA SER A 18 -7.20 -9.55 -7.28
C SER A 18 -6.26 -8.97 -6.21
N ASN A 19 -4.98 -9.32 -6.28
CA ASN A 19 -3.97 -8.74 -5.42
C ASN A 19 -3.77 -7.24 -5.64
N LEU A 20 -3.80 -6.74 -6.87
CA LEU A 20 -3.66 -5.30 -7.10
C LEU A 20 -4.88 -4.51 -6.58
N LEU A 21 -6.06 -5.11 -6.70
CA LEU A 21 -7.34 -4.47 -6.38
C LEU A 21 -7.61 -4.40 -4.87
N CYS A 22 -7.11 -5.36 -4.09
CA CYS A 22 -7.25 -5.36 -2.64
C CYS A 22 -6.31 -4.37 -1.93
N TYR A 23 -6.59 -4.07 -0.65
CA TYR A 23 -5.83 -3.14 0.17
C TYR A 23 -5.59 -3.69 1.59
N PRO A 24 -4.66 -4.66 1.77
CA PRO A 24 -4.39 -5.29 3.06
C PRO A 24 -3.46 -4.42 3.94
N PHE A 25 -3.80 -3.14 4.08
CA PHE A 25 -2.96 -2.13 4.72
C PHE A 25 -2.67 -2.43 6.19
N ASN A 26 -3.72 -2.62 7.01
CA ASN A 26 -3.55 -2.90 8.44
C ASN A 26 -2.79 -4.20 8.69
N GLU A 27 -3.11 -5.27 7.95
CA GLU A 27 -2.41 -6.55 8.03
C GLU A 27 -0.92 -6.37 7.72
N THR A 28 -0.60 -5.63 6.66
CA THR A 28 0.78 -5.33 6.30
C THR A 28 1.52 -4.56 7.40
N LEU A 29 0.88 -3.60 8.07
CA LEU A 29 1.51 -2.85 9.16
C LEU A 29 1.77 -3.69 10.41
N THR A 30 1.05 -4.80 10.60
CA THR A 30 1.32 -5.74 11.70
C THR A 30 2.50 -6.68 11.45
N SER A 31 3.00 -6.76 10.20
CA SER A 31 4.16 -7.60 9.86
C SER A 31 5.47 -7.04 10.41
N PRO A 32 6.53 -7.85 10.57
CA PRO A 32 7.84 -7.36 10.99
C PRO A 32 8.39 -6.23 10.11
N GLU A 33 8.28 -6.36 8.79
CA GLU A 33 8.69 -5.33 7.84
C GLU A 33 7.78 -4.09 7.88
N GLY A 34 6.48 -4.27 8.16
CA GLY A 34 5.54 -3.18 8.40
C GLY A 34 5.93 -2.36 9.63
N LYS A 35 6.32 -3.03 10.73
CA LYS A 35 6.84 -2.39 11.94
C LYS A 35 8.09 -1.56 11.66
N SER A 36 9.04 -2.09 10.88
CA SER A 36 10.23 -1.30 10.48
C SER A 36 9.87 -0.03 9.71
N LEU A 37 8.81 -0.03 8.90
CA LEU A 37 8.35 1.19 8.22
C LEU A 37 7.75 2.20 9.20
N LEU A 38 6.99 1.73 10.19
CA LEU A 38 6.44 2.60 11.25
C LEU A 38 7.57 3.29 12.01
N ASP A 39 8.61 2.54 12.38
CA ASP A 39 9.82 3.05 13.04
C ASP A 39 10.58 4.05 12.14
N ASP A 40 10.57 3.83 10.83
CA ASP A 40 11.18 4.71 9.81
C ASP A 40 10.29 5.92 9.42
N GLY A 41 9.31 6.28 10.25
CA GLY A 41 8.48 7.48 10.07
C GLY A 41 7.46 7.38 8.94
N LEU A 42 6.78 6.22 8.81
CA LEU A 42 5.69 6.04 7.83
C LEU A 42 4.60 7.10 7.95
N HIS A 43 4.29 7.55 9.18
CA HIS A 43 3.26 8.55 9.44
C HIS A 43 3.56 9.91 8.77
N GLU A 44 4.83 10.36 8.76
CA GLU A 44 5.23 11.61 8.09
C GLU A 44 5.00 11.55 6.57
N VAL A 45 5.27 10.38 5.98
CA VAL A 45 5.02 10.12 4.56
C VAL A 45 3.52 10.09 4.29
N ALA A 46 2.74 9.50 5.21
CA ALA A 46 1.28 9.46 5.14
C ALA A 46 0.66 10.87 5.18
N ASP A 47 1.11 11.73 6.08
CA ASP A 47 0.64 13.10 6.22
C ASP A 47 0.91 13.92 4.95
N SER A 48 2.14 13.81 4.42
CA SER A 48 2.52 14.49 3.18
C SER A 48 1.75 13.95 1.97
N LEU A 49 1.49 12.63 1.93
CA LEU A 49 0.69 12.00 0.89
C LEU A 49 -0.77 12.44 0.96
N LEU A 50 -1.36 12.52 2.16
CA LEU A 50 -2.70 13.05 2.41
C LEU A 50 -2.83 14.51 1.97
N ALA A 51 -1.80 15.33 2.20
CA ALA A 51 -1.74 16.71 1.74
C ALA A 51 -1.73 16.78 0.21
N ALA A 52 -0.86 16.00 -0.46
CA ALA A 52 -0.78 15.94 -1.93
C ALA A 52 -2.07 15.41 -2.58
N TYR A 53 -2.78 14.52 -1.89
CA TYR A 53 -4.10 14.05 -2.30
C TYR A 53 -5.15 15.15 -2.17
N SER A 54 -5.22 15.80 -1.01
CA SER A 54 -6.25 16.81 -0.70
C SER A 54 -6.08 18.08 -1.54
N SER A 55 -4.85 18.41 -1.96
CA SER A 55 -4.56 19.52 -2.87
C SER A 55 -4.88 19.23 -4.34
N GLY A 56 -5.09 17.95 -4.69
CA GLY A 56 -5.25 17.50 -6.08
C GLY A 56 -3.94 17.34 -6.85
N GLU A 57 -2.79 17.62 -6.24
CA GLU A 57 -1.47 17.48 -6.88
C GLU A 57 -1.21 16.06 -7.37
N LEU A 58 -1.54 15.06 -6.55
CA LEU A 58 -1.39 13.66 -6.91
C LEU A 58 -2.26 13.27 -8.10
N PHE A 59 -3.52 13.73 -8.14
CA PHE A 59 -4.43 13.42 -9.24
C PHE A 59 -3.97 14.04 -10.57
N ALA A 60 -3.55 15.30 -10.54
CA ALA A 60 -3.00 15.96 -11.72
C ALA A 60 -1.80 15.19 -12.29
N ALA A 61 -0.93 14.65 -11.43
CA ALA A 61 0.19 13.82 -11.85
C ALA A 61 -0.26 12.47 -12.45
N LEU A 62 -1.31 11.85 -11.91
CA LEU A 62 -1.84 10.57 -12.39
C LEU A 62 -2.63 10.70 -13.69
N ASP A 63 -3.26 11.85 -13.95
CA ASP A 63 -3.90 12.18 -15.23
C ASP A 63 -2.90 12.21 -16.40
N GLU A 64 -1.69 12.71 -16.15
CA GLU A 64 -0.56 12.65 -17.09
C GLU A 64 0.00 11.21 -17.26
N GLY A 65 -0.50 10.25 -16.49
CA GLY A 65 -0.09 8.86 -16.51
C GLY A 65 1.31 8.62 -15.92
N GLN A 66 2.03 7.67 -16.50
CA GLN A 66 3.34 7.25 -16.00
C GLN A 66 4.38 8.40 -15.93
N PRO A 67 4.54 9.24 -16.96
CA PRO A 67 5.48 10.36 -16.89
C PRO A 67 5.18 11.35 -15.76
N GLY A 68 3.90 11.69 -15.57
CA GLY A 68 3.45 12.59 -14.50
C GLY A 68 3.70 11.99 -13.12
N TRP A 69 3.36 10.72 -12.92
CA TRP A 69 3.69 9.98 -11.70
C TRP A 69 5.19 10.03 -11.37
N GLN A 70 6.07 9.77 -12.34
CA GLN A 70 7.52 9.77 -12.12
C GLN A 70 8.05 11.16 -11.73
N LYS A 71 7.54 12.21 -12.40
CA LYS A 71 7.88 13.61 -12.08
C LYS A 71 7.40 13.99 -10.68
N TRP A 72 6.19 13.59 -10.32
CA TRP A 72 5.60 13.83 -9.01
C TRP A 72 6.36 13.10 -7.91
N VAL A 73 6.58 11.79 -8.02
CA VAL A 73 7.34 11.00 -7.02
C VAL A 73 8.73 11.60 -6.78
N LYS A 74 9.41 12.06 -7.83
CA LYS A 74 10.72 12.70 -7.69
C LYS A 74 10.64 14.00 -6.88
N SER A 75 9.60 14.80 -7.10
CA SER A 75 9.39 16.08 -6.40
C SER A 75 8.94 15.85 -4.95
N PHE A 76 8.01 14.92 -4.75
CA PHE A 76 7.53 14.46 -3.45
C PHE A 76 8.67 13.91 -2.58
N GLY A 77 9.51 13.04 -3.14
CA GLY A 77 10.71 12.55 -2.47
C GLY A 77 11.71 13.63 -2.10
N LYS A 78 11.87 14.65 -2.96
CA LYS A 78 12.72 15.80 -2.65
C LYS A 78 12.17 16.63 -1.49
N ALA A 79 10.86 16.86 -1.45
CA ALA A 79 10.21 17.61 -0.36
C ALA A 79 10.33 16.90 1.00
N LEU A 80 10.28 15.56 0.98
CA LEU A 80 10.46 14.72 2.17
C LEU A 80 11.92 14.38 2.51
N GLU A 81 12.88 14.81 1.68
CA GLU A 81 14.28 14.39 1.76
C GLU A 81 14.49 12.85 1.76
N ARG A 82 13.57 12.10 1.16
CA ARG A 82 13.58 10.63 1.06
C ARG A 82 13.87 10.16 -0.37
N LYS A 83 14.57 9.02 -0.52
CA LYS A 83 14.94 8.46 -1.84
C LYS A 83 15.05 6.94 -1.81
N GLY A 84 14.92 6.30 -2.97
CA GLY A 84 15.07 4.85 -3.09
C GLY A 84 14.12 4.10 -2.15
N LYS A 85 14.62 3.11 -1.39
CA LYS A 85 13.76 2.30 -0.50
C LYS A 85 13.03 3.13 0.56
N SER A 86 13.66 4.17 1.13
CA SER A 86 13.04 5.00 2.19
C SER A 86 11.89 5.88 1.70
N LEU A 87 11.74 6.04 0.38
CA LEU A 87 10.61 6.73 -0.26
C LEU A 87 9.61 5.74 -0.85
N PHE A 88 10.10 4.81 -1.68
CA PHE A 88 9.25 3.96 -2.49
C PHE A 88 8.57 2.86 -1.67
N MET A 89 9.20 2.38 -0.59
CA MET A 89 8.60 1.36 0.27
C MET A 89 7.42 1.89 1.11
N PRO A 90 7.54 3.00 1.86
CA PRO A 90 6.39 3.56 2.57
C PRO A 90 5.29 4.00 1.60
N LEU A 91 5.65 4.66 0.48
CA LEU A 91 4.67 5.09 -0.52
C LEU A 91 3.90 3.90 -1.13
N ARG A 92 4.58 2.78 -1.38
CA ARG A 92 3.93 1.55 -1.86
C ARG A 92 2.94 1.02 -0.84
N VAL A 93 3.33 0.91 0.43
CA VAL A 93 2.41 0.42 1.48
C VAL A 93 1.21 1.35 1.62
N LEU A 94 1.42 2.66 1.62
CA LEU A 94 0.32 3.62 1.71
C LEU A 94 -0.66 3.50 0.53
N LEU A 95 -0.16 3.41 -0.70
CA LEU A 95 -1.03 3.40 -1.89
C LEU A 95 -1.59 2.02 -2.25
N THR A 96 -0.91 0.93 -1.87
CA THR A 96 -1.28 -0.45 -2.28
C THR A 96 -1.62 -1.37 -1.12
N GLY A 97 -1.27 -0.98 0.11
CA GLY A 97 -1.41 -1.81 1.28
C GLY A 97 -0.45 -2.99 1.30
N LYS A 98 0.64 -2.96 0.52
CA LYS A 98 1.55 -4.10 0.31
C LYS A 98 3.01 -3.69 0.33
N LEU A 99 3.88 -4.57 0.82
CA LEU A 99 5.34 -4.39 0.81
C LEU A 99 5.97 -4.69 -0.55
N HIS A 100 5.37 -5.64 -1.26
CA HIS A 100 5.84 -6.15 -2.54
C HIS A 100 4.72 -6.12 -3.57
N GLY A 101 5.12 -6.06 -4.83
CA GLY A 101 4.19 -6.02 -5.93
C GLY A 101 4.87 -5.61 -7.23
N PRO A 102 4.09 -5.52 -8.31
CA PRO A 102 4.59 -5.08 -9.60
C PRO A 102 5.08 -3.63 -9.57
N ASP A 103 5.50 -3.13 -10.74
CA ASP A 103 5.94 -1.74 -10.90
C ASP A 103 4.91 -0.76 -10.33
N MET A 104 5.33 0.08 -9.38
CA MET A 104 4.42 0.96 -8.65
C MET A 104 3.81 2.02 -9.57
N GLY A 105 4.60 2.59 -10.49
CA GLY A 105 4.07 3.61 -11.41
C GLY A 105 2.94 3.07 -12.26
N SER A 106 3.09 1.85 -12.78
CA SER A 106 2.10 1.23 -13.65
C SER A 106 0.86 0.87 -12.84
N SER A 107 1.09 0.33 -11.65
CA SER A 107 0.05 -0.11 -10.73
C SER A 107 -0.85 1.03 -10.27
N ILE A 108 -0.27 2.17 -9.85
CA ILE A 108 -1.06 3.30 -9.33
C ILE A 108 -1.79 4.04 -10.45
N VAL A 109 -1.15 4.22 -11.62
CA VAL A 109 -1.84 4.81 -12.78
C VAL A 109 -3.00 3.92 -13.24
N LEU A 110 -2.81 2.60 -13.26
CA LEU A 110 -3.88 1.66 -13.59
C LEU A 110 -5.01 1.73 -12.56
N LEU A 111 -4.69 1.70 -11.27
CA LEU A 111 -5.66 1.80 -10.18
C LEU A 111 -6.49 3.08 -10.26
N TYR A 112 -5.84 4.22 -10.52
CA TYR A 112 -6.49 5.51 -10.73
C TYR A 112 -7.46 5.49 -11.91
N LYS A 113 -7.00 5.04 -13.08
CA LYS A 113 -7.84 4.94 -14.28
C LYS A 113 -9.01 3.97 -14.09
N ALA A 114 -8.78 2.88 -13.37
CA ALA A 114 -9.82 1.90 -13.05
C ALA A 114 -10.93 2.53 -12.21
N GLY A 115 -10.57 3.31 -11.17
CA GLY A 115 -11.53 4.07 -10.36
C GLY A 115 -12.30 5.12 -11.16
N ASN A 116 -11.62 5.88 -12.01
CA ASN A 116 -12.25 6.98 -12.76
C ASN A 116 -13.07 6.52 -13.98
N SER A 117 -12.77 5.37 -14.56
CA SER A 117 -13.49 4.86 -15.74
C SER A 117 -14.80 4.18 -15.42
N GLY A 118 -15.08 3.89 -14.14
CA GLY A 118 -16.23 3.09 -13.71
C GLY A 118 -16.18 1.62 -14.15
N ALA A 119 -15.13 1.21 -14.87
CA ALA A 119 -14.98 -0.14 -15.44
C ALA A 119 -14.89 -1.25 -14.38
N VAL A 120 -14.48 -0.90 -13.17
CA VAL A 120 -14.30 -1.84 -12.04
C VAL A 120 -15.27 -1.62 -10.88
N ALA A 121 -16.24 -0.70 -11.01
CA ALA A 121 -17.18 -0.38 -9.93
C ALA A 121 -18.04 -1.58 -9.46
N SER A 122 -18.10 -2.66 -10.24
CA SER A 122 -18.84 -3.89 -9.91
C SER A 122 -17.94 -5.10 -9.60
N HIS A 123 -16.61 -4.93 -9.61
CA HIS A 123 -15.71 -6.02 -9.27
C HIS A 123 -15.52 -6.13 -7.76
N VAL A 124 -15.87 -7.29 -7.20
CA VAL A 124 -15.72 -7.61 -5.78
C VAL A 124 -14.26 -7.40 -5.36
N GLY A 125 -14.04 -6.58 -4.33
CA GLY A 125 -12.74 -6.38 -3.70
C GLY A 125 -11.86 -5.28 -4.31
N PHE A 126 -12.33 -4.52 -5.30
CA PHE A 126 -11.66 -3.29 -5.72
C PHE A 126 -11.87 -2.20 -4.67
N ILE A 127 -10.78 -1.76 -4.05
CA ILE A 127 -10.75 -0.62 -3.15
C ILE A 127 -10.15 0.57 -3.91
N SER A 128 -10.93 1.62 -4.11
CA SER A 128 -10.53 2.81 -4.87
C SER A 128 -9.44 3.62 -4.16
N LEU A 129 -8.80 4.56 -4.86
CA LEU A 129 -7.88 5.49 -4.20
C LEU A 129 -8.60 6.29 -3.11
N ASP A 130 -9.81 6.81 -3.37
CA ASP A 130 -10.59 7.55 -2.37
C ASP A 130 -10.81 6.75 -1.07
N GLU A 131 -11.18 5.47 -1.20
CA GLU A 131 -11.39 4.59 -0.05
C GLU A 131 -10.08 4.32 0.70
N ARG A 132 -8.98 4.09 -0.03
CA ARG A 132 -7.65 3.92 0.58
C ARG A 132 -7.22 5.18 1.35
N PHE A 133 -7.41 6.35 0.78
CA PHE A 133 -7.11 7.63 1.43
C PHE A 133 -8.00 7.91 2.64
N LYS A 134 -9.25 7.43 2.63
CA LYS A 134 -10.09 7.44 3.83
C LYS A 134 -9.51 6.56 4.93
N VAL A 135 -9.08 5.33 4.60
CA VAL A 135 -8.42 4.45 5.56
C VAL A 135 -7.20 5.14 6.16
N ILE A 136 -6.28 5.66 5.33
CA ILE A 136 -5.05 6.35 5.80
C ILE A 136 -5.36 7.50 6.76
N ARG A 137 -6.43 8.27 6.49
CA ARG A 137 -6.85 9.40 7.34
C ARG A 137 -7.36 8.95 8.71
N GLU A 138 -7.96 7.77 8.79
CA GLU A 138 -8.61 7.25 10.00
C GLU A 138 -7.68 6.29 10.79
N VAL A 139 -6.44 6.10 10.34
CA VAL A 139 -5.47 5.21 11.00
C VAL A 139 -5.13 5.71 12.40
N ASP A 140 -5.32 4.83 13.38
CA ASP A 140 -4.72 4.97 14.71
C ASP A 140 -3.28 4.39 14.69
N TRP A 141 -2.31 5.26 14.44
CA TRP A 141 -0.89 4.86 14.33
C TRP A 141 -0.34 4.27 15.63
N GLU A 142 -0.85 4.67 16.79
CA GLU A 142 -0.40 4.17 18.10
C GLU A 142 -0.82 2.73 18.35
N SER A 143 -1.87 2.26 17.68
CA SER A 143 -2.35 0.88 17.81
C SER A 143 -1.33 -0.15 17.33
N PHE A 144 -0.42 0.22 16.43
CA PHE A 144 0.61 -0.67 15.89
C PHE A 144 1.89 -0.71 16.75
N SER A 145 2.08 0.24 17.67
CA SER A 145 3.23 0.31 18.57
C SER A 145 3.09 -0.55 19.82
N LYS A 146 1.89 -1.08 20.09
CA LYS A 146 1.65 -1.93 21.27
C LYS A 146 2.24 -3.31 21.00
N ASP A 147 3.31 -3.65 21.71
CA ASP A 147 3.71 -5.05 21.84
C ASP A 147 2.53 -5.88 22.35
N PRO A 148 2.34 -7.12 21.86
CA PRO A 148 1.37 -8.01 22.46
C PRO A 148 1.65 -8.10 23.96
N PRO A 149 0.61 -8.13 24.82
CA PRO A 149 0.82 -8.25 26.25
C PRO A 149 1.72 -9.46 26.50
N ILE A 150 2.87 -9.21 27.13
CA ILE A 150 3.78 -10.25 27.59
C ILE A 150 2.95 -11.10 28.54
N HIS A 151 2.49 -12.27 28.07
CA HIS A 151 1.97 -13.27 28.96
C HIS A 151 3.18 -13.77 29.76
N GLU A 152 3.35 -13.23 30.97
CA GLU A 152 4.14 -13.85 32.02
C GLU A 152 3.58 -15.27 32.21
N SER A 153 4.24 -16.25 31.59
CA SER A 153 4.07 -17.65 31.92
C SER A 153 4.77 -17.89 33.27
N ALA A 154 4.14 -17.44 34.34
CA ALA A 154 4.46 -17.86 35.69
C ALA A 154 3.90 -19.27 35.91
N ALA A 155 4.75 -20.27 35.70
CA ALA A 155 4.72 -21.56 36.41
C ALA A 155 6.15 -22.11 36.32
N GLY A 156 6.96 -22.06 37.36
CA GLY A 156 6.64 -22.52 38.70
C GLY A 156 7.25 -23.91 38.84
N ALA A 157 8.33 -24.00 39.61
CA ALA A 157 9.12 -25.18 39.88
C ALA A 157 8.29 -26.42 40.22
N SER A 158 8.75 -27.59 39.77
CA SER A 158 8.73 -28.77 40.64
C SER A 158 9.84 -29.74 40.28
N ILE A 159 10.84 -29.72 41.16
CA ILE A 159 11.80 -30.77 41.44
C ILE A 159 10.98 -31.91 42.07
N HIS A 160 10.92 -33.08 41.44
CA HIS A 160 11.13 -34.34 42.16
C HIS A 160 11.49 -35.49 41.23
#